data_AF-A0A8C0B6H8-F1
#
_entry.id   AF-A0A8C0B6H8-F1
#
_cell.length_a   1.000
_cell.length_b   1.000
_cell.length_c   1.000
_cell.angle_alpha   90.00
_cell.angle_beta   90.00
_cell.angle_gamma   90.00
#
_symmetry.space_group_name_H-M   'P 1'
#
loop_
_entity.id
_entity.type
_entity.pdbx_description
1 polymer ?
#
loop_
_entity_poly.entity_id
_entity_poly.type
_entity_poly.pdbx_seq_one_letter_code
_entity_poly.pdbx_strand_id
1 'polypeptide(L)'
;LARKPCFFARFAHFAVLLLQVLSLFAFAFGVNVCMGFTTNRFRRSEEWDEGPVSVLSDSPWISTSGSCKNRCFELQEAEPPGCRCDNLCKSYNSCCFDFDELCLKTARGWECTKDRCGETRNDDNACHCSEDCLSRGDCCTNYQVVCKGETHWVDDDCEEIKAPECPAGFVRPPLIIFSVDGFRASYMKKGNKVMPNIEKLRSCGTHSPYMRPVYPTKTFPNLYTLATGLYPESHGIVGNSMYDPVFDASFSLRGREKFNHRWWGGQPIWITAAKQGVKAGTFFWSVVIPHERRILTILQWLTLPDNERPYVYAFYSEQPDAAGHRYGPFNSEVSTDFLLQKKLVSQTHFSVPAAPLTCCFETAIFSVQTWVSCARVFLALWSSV
;
A
#
# COMPACT_ATOMS: atom_id res chain seq x y z
N LEU A 1 -19.19 -83.40 15.04
CA LEU A 1 -18.33 -83.93 13.95
C LEU A 1 -17.67 -82.79 13.22
N ALA A 2 -16.36 -82.92 13.03
CA ALA A 2 -15.40 -81.90 12.63
C ALA A 2 -15.47 -81.46 11.16
N ARG A 3 -15.07 -80.22 10.85
CA ARG A 3 -13.82 -79.87 10.10
C ARG A 3 -13.76 -78.40 9.65
N LYS A 4 -12.75 -77.71 10.19
CA LYS A 4 -11.80 -76.68 9.69
C LYS A 4 -12.20 -75.53 8.71
N PRO A 5 -11.64 -74.32 8.95
CA PRO A 5 -11.67 -73.15 8.07
C PRO A 5 -10.45 -73.12 7.13
N CYS A 6 -10.59 -72.63 5.89
CA CYS A 6 -9.50 -72.11 5.03
C CYS A 6 -10.08 -71.76 3.65
N PHE A 7 -10.48 -70.51 3.40
CA PHE A 7 -10.56 -70.02 2.00
C PHE A 7 -10.49 -68.48 1.88
N PHE A 8 -10.80 -67.72 2.93
CA PHE A 8 -10.78 -66.25 2.86
C PHE A 8 -9.43 -65.55 3.16
N ALA A 9 -8.44 -66.25 3.72
CA ALA A 9 -7.14 -65.65 4.06
C ALA A 9 -6.13 -65.59 2.90
N ARG A 10 -6.37 -66.28 1.76
CA ARG A 10 -5.42 -66.32 0.63
C ARG A 10 -5.58 -65.19 -0.39
N PHE A 11 -6.74 -64.53 -0.45
CA PHE A 11 -6.97 -63.41 -1.38
C PHE A 11 -6.38 -62.09 -0.88
N ALA A 12 -6.37 -61.85 0.43
CA ALA A 12 -5.83 -60.62 1.02
C ALA A 12 -4.30 -60.53 0.91
N HIS A 13 -3.58 -61.66 0.96
CA HIS A 13 -2.11 -61.70 0.85
C HIS A 13 -1.61 -61.49 -0.59
N PHE A 14 -2.39 -61.87 -1.60
CA PHE A 14 -2.01 -61.72 -3.01
C PHE A 14 -2.19 -60.27 -3.50
N ALA A 15 -3.21 -59.56 -3.01
CA ALA A 15 -3.46 -58.17 -3.39
C ALA A 15 -2.42 -57.20 -2.81
N VAL A 16 -1.91 -57.45 -1.60
CA VAL A 16 -0.88 -56.62 -0.95
C VAL A 16 0.49 -56.79 -1.63
N LEU A 17 0.83 -58.01 -2.07
CA LEU A 17 2.08 -58.25 -2.81
C LEU A 17 2.08 -57.58 -4.19
N LEU A 18 0.94 -57.55 -4.89
CA LEU A 18 0.83 -56.93 -6.22
C LEU A 18 1.00 -55.40 -6.14
N LEU A 19 0.46 -54.76 -5.10
CA LEU A 19 0.61 -53.32 -4.84
C LEU A 19 2.04 -52.92 -4.43
N GLN A 20 2.75 -53.77 -3.69
CA GLN A 20 4.16 -53.52 -3.34
C GLN A 20 5.12 -53.70 -4.52
N VAL A 21 4.86 -54.66 -5.42
CA VAL A 21 5.68 -54.87 -6.63
C VAL A 21 5.47 -53.76 -7.66
N LEU A 22 4.24 -53.24 -7.82
CA LEU A 22 3.96 -52.10 -8.71
C LEU A 22 4.57 -50.79 -8.19
N SER A 23 4.63 -50.60 -6.87
CA SER A 23 5.27 -49.43 -6.24
C SER A 23 6.80 -49.41 -6.42
N LEU A 24 7.46 -50.57 -6.35
CA LEU A 24 8.90 -50.70 -6.58
C LEU A 24 9.30 -50.56 -8.07
N PHE A 25 8.45 -51.01 -9.01
CA PHE A 25 8.70 -50.82 -10.44
C PHE A 25 8.57 -49.34 -10.87
N ALA A 26 7.64 -48.59 -10.28
CA ALA A 26 7.51 -47.16 -10.52
C ALA A 26 8.71 -46.36 -9.94
N PHE A 27 9.27 -46.80 -8.81
CA PHE A 27 10.44 -46.17 -8.19
C PHE A 27 11.75 -46.50 -8.93
N ALA A 28 11.87 -47.67 -9.57
CA ALA A 28 13.08 -48.07 -10.30
C ALA A 28 13.14 -47.52 -11.75
N PHE A 29 12.00 -47.30 -12.42
CA PHE A 29 11.96 -46.73 -13.77
C PHE A 29 11.68 -45.22 -13.83
N GLY A 30 11.15 -44.62 -12.76
CA GLY A 30 10.90 -43.17 -12.69
C GLY A 30 12.15 -42.30 -12.48
N VAL A 31 13.30 -42.91 -12.16
CA VAL A 31 14.54 -42.17 -11.82
C VAL A 31 15.47 -41.98 -13.03
N ASN A 32 15.14 -42.52 -14.22
CA ASN A 32 16.01 -42.42 -15.41
C ASN A 32 15.45 -41.62 -16.60
N VAL A 33 14.41 -40.80 -16.41
CA VAL A 33 13.94 -39.86 -17.46
C VAL A 33 13.89 -38.43 -16.90
N CYS A 34 15.07 -37.93 -16.53
CA CYS A 34 15.34 -36.50 -16.37
C CYS A 34 16.77 -36.20 -16.86
N MET A 35 17.12 -36.65 -18.07
CA MET A 35 18.10 -35.92 -18.88
C MET A 35 17.35 -34.84 -19.64
N GLY A 36 17.03 -33.75 -18.95
CA GLY A 36 16.72 -32.50 -19.62
C GLY A 36 17.99 -32.00 -20.28
N PHE A 37 17.99 -31.94 -21.60
CA PHE A 37 19.01 -31.23 -22.36
C PHE A 37 19.14 -29.80 -21.82
N THR A 38 20.26 -29.50 -21.16
CA THR A 38 20.71 -28.13 -21.00
C THR A 38 21.20 -27.67 -22.37
N THR A 39 20.30 -27.12 -23.18
CA THR A 39 20.75 -26.30 -24.30
C THR A 39 21.48 -25.12 -23.68
N ASN A 40 22.80 -25.13 -23.78
CA ASN A 40 23.64 -23.95 -23.56
C ASN A 40 23.00 -22.79 -24.32
N ARG A 41 22.32 -21.89 -23.60
CA ARG A 41 22.02 -20.57 -24.14
C ARG A 41 23.40 -19.93 -24.28
N PHE A 42 23.88 -19.89 -25.52
CA PHE A 42 25.10 -19.19 -25.88
C PHE A 42 25.09 -17.83 -25.16
N ARG A 43 26.09 -17.64 -24.29
CA ARG A 43 26.53 -16.33 -23.82
C ARG A 43 27.08 -15.62 -25.05
N ARG A 44 26.19 -14.97 -25.82
CA ARG A 44 26.61 -14.01 -26.83
C ARG A 44 26.95 -12.73 -26.09
N SER A 45 28.26 -12.57 -25.88
CA SER A 45 28.88 -11.30 -25.58
C SER A 45 28.78 -10.46 -26.84
N GLU A 46 27.68 -9.72 -26.97
CA GLU A 46 27.65 -8.55 -27.83
C GLU A 46 27.15 -7.41 -26.95
N GLU A 47 28.16 -6.64 -26.54
CA GLU A 47 28.07 -5.31 -26.01
C GLU A 47 27.32 -4.44 -27.02
N TRP A 48 26.02 -4.28 -26.80
CA TRP A 48 25.24 -3.23 -27.43
C TRP A 48 24.92 -2.22 -26.34
N ASP A 49 25.60 -1.09 -26.46
CA ASP A 49 25.37 0.15 -25.72
C ASP A 49 23.98 0.67 -26.11
N GLU A 50 22.93 0.03 -25.58
CA GLU A 50 21.57 0.54 -25.72
C GLU A 50 21.36 1.65 -24.68
N GLY A 51 21.62 2.88 -25.13
CA GLY A 51 21.15 4.08 -24.48
C GLY A 51 19.65 4.00 -24.15
N PRO A 52 19.16 4.84 -23.22
CA PRO A 52 17.82 4.69 -22.68
C PRO A 52 16.79 4.85 -23.80
N VAL A 53 16.06 3.75 -24.10
CA VAL A 53 14.86 3.81 -24.93
C VAL A 53 13.88 4.75 -24.23
N SER A 54 13.78 5.96 -24.77
CA SER A 54 13.05 7.08 -24.18
C SER A 54 11.54 6.88 -24.38
N VAL A 55 10.90 6.21 -23.43
CA VAL A 55 9.42 6.17 -23.31
C VAL A 55 8.84 7.56 -22.97
N LEU A 56 9.72 8.54 -22.76
CA LEU A 56 9.45 9.95 -22.51
C LEU A 56 10.27 10.83 -23.46
N SER A 57 10.43 10.43 -24.74
CA SER A 57 11.19 11.23 -25.72
C SER A 57 10.70 12.68 -25.83
N ASP A 58 9.41 12.91 -25.53
CA ASP A 58 8.78 14.23 -25.52
C ASP A 58 8.59 14.81 -24.10
N SER A 59 9.19 14.22 -23.06
CA SER A 59 9.12 14.86 -21.74
C SER A 59 9.95 16.13 -21.75
N PRO A 60 9.34 17.29 -21.43
CA PRO A 60 10.06 18.55 -21.39
C PRO A 60 11.30 18.44 -20.50
N TRP A 61 12.40 19.07 -20.91
CA TRP A 61 13.62 19.09 -20.11
C TRP A 61 13.35 19.74 -18.75
N ILE A 62 13.85 19.13 -17.68
CA ILE A 62 13.65 19.59 -16.29
C ILE A 62 15.00 20.01 -15.72
N SER A 63 15.09 21.26 -15.28
CA SER A 63 16.25 21.76 -14.55
C SER A 63 16.19 21.32 -13.10
N THR A 64 17.13 20.49 -12.65
CA THR A 64 17.26 20.10 -11.24
C THR A 64 17.88 21.18 -10.36
N SER A 65 18.32 22.30 -10.94
CA SER A 65 19.05 23.38 -10.25
C SER A 65 18.20 24.26 -9.33
N GLY A 66 16.87 24.11 -9.36
CA GLY A 66 15.97 24.81 -8.44
C GLY A 66 16.05 24.24 -7.02
N SER A 67 15.27 24.82 -6.10
CA SER A 67 15.25 24.43 -4.69
C SER A 67 13.84 24.09 -4.21
N CYS A 68 13.74 23.12 -3.28
CA CYS A 68 12.53 22.77 -2.56
C CYS A 68 12.32 23.55 -1.25
N LYS A 69 13.13 24.58 -0.97
CA LYS A 69 12.93 25.43 0.19
C LYS A 69 11.53 26.05 0.19
N ASN A 70 10.74 25.76 1.22
CA ASN A 70 9.32 26.14 1.36
C ASN A 70 8.37 25.56 0.29
N ARG A 71 8.78 24.50 -0.42
CA ARG A 71 7.98 23.85 -1.47
C ARG A 71 7.75 22.35 -1.24
N CYS A 72 8.17 21.83 -0.09
CA CYS A 72 8.05 20.42 0.23
C CYS A 72 6.60 19.96 0.21
N PHE A 73 6.31 18.95 -0.62
CA PHE A 73 4.99 18.37 -0.81
C PHE A 73 3.91 19.38 -1.21
N GLU A 74 4.29 20.37 -2.04
CA GLU A 74 3.34 21.27 -2.68
C GLU A 74 2.27 20.50 -3.47
N LEU A 75 1.02 20.97 -3.41
CA LEU A 75 -0.12 20.31 -4.06
C LEU A 75 -0.16 20.56 -5.58
N GLN A 76 0.47 21.65 -6.03
CA GLN A 76 0.53 22.01 -7.45
C GLN A 76 1.75 21.35 -8.09
N GLU A 77 1.54 20.69 -9.23
CA GLU A 77 2.62 20.17 -10.03
C GLU A 77 3.36 21.32 -10.72
N ALA A 78 4.67 21.41 -10.50
CA ALA A 78 5.50 22.42 -11.16
C ALA A 78 5.57 22.14 -12.68
N GLU A 79 5.35 23.18 -13.48
CA GLU A 79 5.48 23.09 -14.94
C GLU A 79 6.96 23.07 -15.35
N PRO A 80 7.35 22.24 -16.33
CA PRO A 80 8.68 22.29 -16.90
C PRO A 80 8.99 23.68 -17.48
N PRO A 81 10.25 24.16 -17.36
CA PRO A 81 11.45 23.42 -16.98
C PRO A 81 11.72 23.36 -15.47
N GLY A 82 10.81 23.82 -14.61
CA GLY A 82 11.00 23.83 -13.16
C GLY A 82 11.09 22.43 -12.54
N CYS A 83 12.01 22.22 -11.60
CA CYS A 83 12.02 21.01 -10.78
C CYS A 83 10.84 20.98 -9.80
N ARG A 84 10.41 19.75 -9.50
CA ARG A 84 9.25 19.44 -8.68
C ARG A 84 9.64 19.18 -7.22
N CYS A 85 8.71 19.47 -6.31
CA CYS A 85 8.85 19.21 -4.88
C CYS A 85 7.64 18.46 -4.28
N ASP A 86 6.75 17.96 -5.14
CA ASP A 86 5.65 17.10 -4.74
C ASP A 86 6.10 15.65 -4.51
N ASN A 87 5.22 14.85 -3.92
CA ASN A 87 5.46 13.46 -3.55
C ASN A 87 5.71 12.50 -4.73
N LEU A 88 5.46 12.92 -5.98
CA LEU A 88 5.70 12.11 -7.19
C LEU A 88 6.98 12.49 -7.94
N CYS A 89 7.67 13.59 -7.58
CA CYS A 89 8.87 14.01 -8.29
C CYS A 89 9.92 12.88 -8.39
N LYS A 90 10.04 12.04 -7.35
CA LYS A 90 10.95 10.90 -7.31
C LYS A 90 10.57 9.81 -8.31
N SER A 91 9.28 9.62 -8.56
CA SER A 91 8.80 8.64 -9.55
C SER A 91 9.09 9.10 -10.98
N TYR A 92 9.09 10.42 -11.22
CA TYR A 92 9.36 11.02 -12.52
C TYR A 92 10.83 11.36 -12.77
N ASN A 93 11.71 11.28 -11.76
CA ASN A 93 13.09 11.77 -11.78
C ASN A 93 13.17 13.29 -12.07
N SER A 94 12.27 14.05 -11.45
CA SER A 94 12.08 15.49 -11.70
C SER A 94 12.26 16.36 -10.44
N CYS A 95 12.73 15.78 -9.33
CA CYS A 95 12.90 16.52 -8.09
C CYS A 95 14.00 17.58 -8.21
N CYS A 96 13.87 18.66 -7.42
CA CYS A 96 15.00 19.55 -7.18
C CYS A 96 16.14 18.81 -6.46
N PHE A 97 17.37 19.29 -6.62
CA PHE A 97 18.56 18.60 -6.10
C PHE A 97 18.53 18.42 -4.57
N ASP A 98 17.84 19.31 -3.85
CA ASP A 98 17.76 19.39 -2.39
C ASP A 98 16.48 18.77 -1.80
N PHE A 99 15.66 18.08 -2.61
CA PHE A 99 14.39 17.50 -2.15
C PHE A 99 14.56 16.53 -0.98
N ASP A 100 15.56 15.65 -1.01
CA ASP A 100 15.76 14.66 0.05
C ASP A 100 16.15 15.32 1.38
N GLU A 101 17.08 16.27 1.32
CA GLU A 101 17.57 17.00 2.48
C GLU A 101 16.48 17.85 3.12
N LEU A 102 15.69 18.56 2.31
CA LEU A 102 14.68 19.48 2.81
C LEU A 102 13.35 18.81 3.17
N CYS A 103 12.91 17.81 2.40
CA CYS A 103 11.56 17.26 2.47
C CYS A 103 11.50 15.85 3.10
N LEU A 104 12.59 15.07 3.02
CA LEU A 104 12.67 13.72 3.61
C LEU A 104 13.48 13.68 4.91
N LYS A 105 13.33 14.71 5.73
CA LYS A 105 13.99 14.81 7.05
C LYS A 105 13.62 13.63 7.95
N THR A 106 14.64 13.07 8.61
CA THR A 106 14.52 11.93 9.54
C THR A 106 15.19 12.17 10.90
N ALA A 107 15.79 13.35 11.11
CA ALA A 107 16.52 13.64 12.34
C ALA A 107 15.59 13.58 13.56
N ARG A 108 16.11 12.98 14.64
CA ARG A 108 15.41 12.71 15.92
C ARG A 108 14.15 11.84 15.82
N GLY A 109 13.91 11.19 14.67
CA GLY A 109 12.78 10.28 14.48
C GLY A 109 11.42 10.97 14.44
N TRP A 110 10.35 10.18 14.59
CA TRP A 110 8.96 10.58 14.32
C TRP A 110 8.11 10.80 15.57
N GLU A 111 8.73 10.78 16.75
CA GLU A 111 8.06 10.84 18.04
C GLU A 111 8.72 11.89 18.95
N CYS A 112 7.88 12.59 19.71
CA CYS A 112 8.31 13.35 20.85
C CYS A 112 8.69 12.43 22.01
N THR A 113 9.66 12.87 22.78
CA THR A 113 10.08 12.31 24.06
C THR A 113 9.98 13.42 25.11
N LYS A 114 9.98 13.05 26.40
CA LYS A 114 9.83 14.04 27.49
C LYS A 114 10.91 15.13 27.46
N ASP A 115 12.12 14.82 27.00
CA ASP A 115 13.23 15.78 26.84
C ASP A 115 13.07 16.73 25.65
N ARG A 116 12.16 16.43 24.71
CA ARG A 116 11.88 17.28 23.54
C ARG A 116 10.72 18.25 23.75
N CYS A 117 9.95 18.09 24.82
CA CYS A 117 8.79 18.95 25.08
C CYS A 117 9.24 20.39 25.36
N GLY A 118 8.77 21.34 24.55
CA GLY A 118 9.18 22.74 24.64
C GLY A 118 10.58 23.00 24.09
N GLU A 119 11.10 22.12 23.22
CA GLU A 119 12.40 22.31 22.58
C GLU A 119 12.45 23.63 21.78
N THR A 120 13.64 24.22 21.69
CA THR A 120 13.88 25.27 20.69
C THR A 120 13.76 24.62 19.31
N ARG A 121 12.98 25.25 18.43
CA ARG A 121 12.70 24.72 17.10
C ARG A 121 14.00 24.52 16.32
N ASN A 122 14.18 23.31 15.81
CA ASN A 122 15.24 22.97 14.87
C ASN A 122 14.61 22.42 13.59
N ASP A 123 14.74 23.16 12.49
CA ASP A 123 14.11 22.81 11.22
C ASP A 123 14.70 21.53 10.60
N ASP A 124 15.84 21.01 11.08
CA ASP A 124 16.40 19.72 10.62
C ASP A 124 15.62 18.51 11.16
N ASN A 125 14.83 18.68 12.22
CA ASN A 125 14.03 17.61 12.81
C ASN A 125 12.97 17.10 11.82
N ALA A 126 12.65 15.80 11.89
CA ALA A 126 11.63 15.22 11.03
C ALA A 126 10.21 15.78 11.34
N CYS A 127 9.96 16.03 12.62
CA CYS A 127 8.77 16.63 13.19
C CYS A 127 9.14 17.35 14.50
N HIS A 128 8.28 18.24 14.99
CA HIS A 128 8.61 19.17 16.07
C HIS A 128 7.88 18.85 17.39
N CYS A 129 8.50 19.26 18.50
CA CYS A 129 7.92 19.22 19.85
C CYS A 129 7.99 20.58 20.55
N SER A 130 8.21 21.64 19.76
CA SER A 130 8.22 23.04 20.18
C SER A 130 6.79 23.56 20.40
N GLU A 131 6.63 24.60 21.21
CA GLU A 131 5.30 25.16 21.53
C GLU A 131 4.55 25.71 20.32
N ASP A 132 5.25 26.10 19.25
CA ASP A 132 4.66 26.61 18.02
C ASP A 132 4.23 25.52 17.02
N CYS A 133 4.58 24.24 17.26
CA CYS A 133 4.38 23.18 16.27
C CYS A 133 2.90 22.96 15.93
N LEU A 134 2.00 23.17 16.89
CA LEU A 134 0.55 23.00 16.67
C LEU A 134 0.04 24.05 15.70
N SER A 135 0.42 25.30 15.89
CA SER A 135 0.04 26.41 15.00
C SER A 135 0.61 26.26 13.59
N ARG A 136 1.76 25.59 13.45
CA ARG A 136 2.42 25.29 12.17
C ARG A 136 1.96 23.99 11.53
N GLY A 137 1.23 23.13 12.26
CA GLY A 137 0.77 21.84 11.77
C GLY A 137 1.89 20.83 11.51
N ASP A 138 2.99 20.90 12.26
CA ASP A 138 4.19 20.08 12.04
C ASP A 138 4.72 19.38 13.29
N CYS A 139 3.87 19.24 14.31
CA CYS A 139 4.17 18.45 15.49
C CYS A 139 4.41 16.98 15.14
N CYS A 140 5.25 16.30 15.93
CA CYS A 140 5.20 14.84 15.97
C CYS A 140 3.84 14.39 16.48
N THR A 141 3.38 13.24 16.01
CA THR A 141 2.01 12.79 16.21
C THR A 141 1.66 12.59 17.69
N ASN A 142 2.61 12.11 18.49
CA ASN A 142 2.41 11.88 19.92
C ASN A 142 2.68 13.13 20.80
N TYR A 143 2.83 14.32 20.22
CA TYR A 143 3.16 15.55 20.96
C TYR A 143 2.18 15.83 22.10
N GLN A 144 0.87 15.81 21.84
CA GLN A 144 -0.14 16.11 22.85
C GLN A 144 -0.10 15.12 24.02
N VAL A 145 0.07 13.83 23.72
CA VAL A 145 0.17 12.77 24.72
C VAL A 145 1.42 12.94 25.58
N VAL A 146 2.58 13.14 24.96
CA VAL A 146 3.86 13.17 25.68
C VAL A 146 4.08 14.49 26.41
N CYS A 147 3.68 15.62 25.81
CA CYS A 147 4.02 16.96 26.27
C CYS A 147 2.87 17.70 26.94
N LYS A 148 1.61 17.39 26.63
CA LYS A 148 0.42 18.04 27.22
C LYS A 148 -0.40 17.10 28.11
N GLY A 149 -0.06 15.82 28.18
CA GLY A 149 -0.69 14.86 29.08
C GLY A 149 -2.06 14.34 28.59
N GLU A 150 -2.34 14.44 27.30
CA GLU A 150 -3.53 13.84 26.69
C GLU A 150 -3.44 12.31 26.64
N THR A 151 -4.58 11.64 26.46
CA THR A 151 -4.66 10.19 26.29
C THR A 151 -4.44 9.79 24.83
N HIS A 152 -4.11 8.51 24.62
CA HIS A 152 -4.11 8.00 23.26
C HIS A 152 -5.55 7.83 22.74
N TRP A 153 -5.86 8.24 21.50
CA TRP A 153 -7.19 8.02 20.88
C TRP A 153 -7.70 6.59 21.04
N VAL A 154 -6.80 5.60 20.98
CA VAL A 154 -7.17 4.19 21.15
C VAL A 154 -7.63 3.82 22.56
N ASP A 155 -7.20 4.60 23.55
CA ASP A 155 -7.52 4.42 24.97
C ASP A 155 -8.82 5.14 25.36
N ASP A 156 -9.28 6.10 24.56
CA ASP A 156 -10.57 6.76 24.78
C ASP A 156 -11.75 5.80 24.52
N ASP A 157 -12.95 6.13 25.00
CA ASP A 157 -14.14 5.33 24.72
C ASP A 157 -14.66 5.52 23.27
N CYS A 158 -15.52 4.62 22.81
CA CYS A 158 -16.26 4.84 21.56
C CYS A 158 -17.41 5.82 21.82
N GLU A 159 -17.46 6.93 21.07
CA GLU A 159 -18.58 7.86 21.12
C GLU A 159 -19.32 7.89 19.77
N GLU A 160 -20.65 8.04 19.82
CA GLU A 160 -21.49 8.15 18.63
C GLU A 160 -21.41 9.57 18.05
N ILE A 161 -20.80 9.70 16.86
CA ILE A 161 -20.70 10.98 16.14
C ILE A 161 -22.00 11.22 15.37
N LYS A 162 -22.92 12.00 15.95
CA LYS A 162 -24.22 12.34 15.33
C LYS A 162 -24.14 13.42 14.26
N ALA A 163 -23.15 14.31 14.37
CA ALA A 163 -22.86 15.36 13.41
C ALA A 163 -21.34 15.63 13.38
N PRO A 164 -20.77 16.04 12.24
CA PRO A 164 -19.34 16.34 12.15
C PRO A 164 -18.94 17.53 13.05
N GLU A 165 -17.92 17.35 13.87
CA GLU A 165 -17.40 18.38 14.78
C GLU A 165 -16.18 19.08 14.18
N CYS A 166 -16.40 19.88 13.15
CA CYS A 166 -15.31 20.48 12.39
C CYS A 166 -14.85 21.85 12.91
N PRO A 167 -13.54 22.18 12.89
CA PRO A 167 -13.05 23.53 13.10
C PRO A 167 -13.64 24.52 12.08
N ALA A 168 -13.62 25.80 12.42
CA ALA A 168 -13.99 26.86 11.50
C ALA A 168 -13.18 26.77 10.19
N GLY A 169 -13.84 27.02 9.06
CA GLY A 169 -13.24 26.92 7.72
C GLY A 169 -13.47 25.59 7.00
N PHE A 170 -13.81 24.52 7.71
CA PHE A 170 -14.25 23.26 7.09
C PHE A 170 -15.73 23.35 6.73
N VAL A 171 -16.04 23.34 5.43
CA VAL A 171 -17.43 23.41 4.93
C VAL A 171 -18.09 22.04 4.79
N ARG A 172 -17.31 20.95 4.97
CA ARG A 172 -17.73 19.55 4.94
C ARG A 172 -16.66 18.67 5.59
N PRO A 173 -16.99 17.45 6.03
CA PRO A 173 -15.98 16.51 6.53
C PRO A 173 -15.01 16.10 5.40
N PRO A 174 -13.68 16.14 5.62
CA PRO A 174 -12.71 15.56 4.68
C PRO A 174 -12.74 14.04 4.70
N LEU A 175 -12.40 13.40 3.58
CA LEU A 175 -12.27 11.95 3.44
C LEU A 175 -10.80 11.53 3.39
N ILE A 176 -10.39 10.59 4.26
CA ILE A 176 -9.08 9.94 4.21
C ILE A 176 -9.26 8.47 3.82
N ILE A 177 -8.78 8.12 2.63
CA ILE A 177 -8.76 6.75 2.14
C ILE A 177 -7.45 6.10 2.58
N PHE A 178 -7.52 5.12 3.49
CA PHE A 178 -6.36 4.41 4.01
C PHE A 178 -6.28 3.03 3.37
N SER A 179 -5.51 2.89 2.30
CA SER A 179 -5.36 1.64 1.57
C SER A 179 -4.20 0.82 2.11
N VAL A 180 -4.47 -0.46 2.37
CA VAL A 180 -3.52 -1.41 2.97
C VAL A 180 -3.35 -2.62 2.06
N ASP A 181 -2.24 -2.72 1.34
CA ASP A 181 -2.01 -3.79 0.36
C ASP A 181 -1.85 -5.15 1.06
N GLY A 182 -2.48 -6.18 0.52
CA GLY A 182 -2.40 -7.56 0.99
C GLY A 182 -3.13 -7.83 2.30
N PHE A 183 -3.90 -6.88 2.83
CA PHE A 183 -4.57 -7.03 4.12
C PHE A 183 -5.81 -7.94 4.01
N ARG A 184 -5.58 -9.23 4.19
CA ARG A 184 -6.63 -10.25 4.12
C ARG A 184 -7.66 -10.04 5.23
N ALA A 185 -8.96 -10.15 4.91
CA ALA A 185 -10.05 -9.97 5.88
C ALA A 185 -9.91 -10.80 7.16
N SER A 186 -9.36 -12.03 7.08
CA SER A 186 -9.13 -12.88 8.25
C SER A 186 -8.09 -12.32 9.23
N TYR A 187 -7.26 -11.35 8.84
CA TYR A 187 -6.31 -10.70 9.76
C TYR A 187 -7.03 -9.92 10.86
N MET A 188 -8.24 -9.42 10.60
CA MET A 188 -9.07 -8.78 11.63
C MET A 188 -9.37 -9.72 12.81
N LYS A 189 -9.33 -11.04 12.62
CA LYS A 189 -9.50 -12.01 13.72
C LYS A 189 -8.36 -11.97 14.75
N LYS A 190 -7.23 -11.34 14.45
CA LYS A 190 -6.16 -11.09 15.44
C LYS A 190 -6.59 -10.06 16.50
N GLY A 191 -7.57 -9.21 16.17
CA GLY A 191 -8.26 -8.31 17.10
C GLY A 191 -7.36 -7.31 17.82
N ASN A 192 -7.87 -6.83 18.96
CA ASN A 192 -7.29 -5.74 19.75
C ASN A 192 -5.84 -5.99 20.20
N LYS A 193 -5.46 -7.25 20.43
CA LYS A 193 -4.09 -7.58 20.90
C LYS A 193 -3.00 -7.21 19.91
N VAL A 194 -3.31 -7.22 18.61
CA VAL A 194 -2.34 -6.96 17.54
C VAL A 194 -2.59 -5.60 16.89
N MET A 195 -3.86 -5.24 16.67
CA MET A 195 -4.24 -4.05 15.91
C MET A 195 -5.30 -3.22 16.66
N PRO A 196 -4.97 -2.65 17.83
CA PRO A 196 -5.96 -1.98 18.68
C PRO A 196 -6.63 -0.78 18.00
N ASN A 197 -5.89 0.02 17.23
CA ASN A 197 -6.46 1.16 16.49
C ASN A 197 -7.45 0.72 15.40
N ILE A 198 -7.08 -0.28 14.59
CA ILE A 198 -7.93 -0.79 13.50
C ILE A 198 -9.14 -1.52 14.10
N GLU A 199 -8.95 -2.23 15.22
CA GLU A 199 -10.04 -2.88 15.94
C GLU A 199 -11.03 -1.85 16.52
N LYS A 200 -10.53 -0.75 17.11
CA LYS A 200 -11.37 0.36 17.58
C LYS A 200 -12.19 0.96 16.42
N LEU A 201 -11.56 1.21 15.26
CA LEU A 201 -12.28 1.66 14.05
C LEU A 201 -13.34 0.64 13.61
N ARG A 202 -13.02 -0.65 13.64
CA ARG A 202 -13.96 -1.73 13.28
C ARG A 202 -15.15 -1.80 14.24
N SER A 203 -14.93 -1.63 15.54
CA SER A 203 -15.96 -1.79 16.57
C SER A 203 -16.79 -0.54 16.81
N CYS A 204 -16.19 0.66 16.76
CA CYS A 204 -16.91 1.92 16.93
C CYS A 204 -17.54 2.42 15.61
N GLY A 205 -16.97 2.03 14.46
CA GLY A 205 -17.44 2.45 13.14
C GLY A 205 -18.29 1.42 12.41
N THR A 206 -18.47 1.62 11.11
CA THR A 206 -19.14 0.67 10.23
C THR A 206 -18.14 -0.29 9.61
N HIS A 207 -18.41 -1.60 9.66
CA HIS A 207 -17.55 -2.61 9.03
C HIS A 207 -18.35 -3.73 8.35
N SER A 208 -17.72 -4.36 7.36
CA SER A 208 -18.18 -5.61 6.74
C SER A 208 -17.26 -6.76 7.16
N PRO A 209 -17.75 -8.02 7.27
CA PRO A 209 -16.90 -9.19 7.53
C PRO A 209 -15.77 -9.37 6.50
N TYR A 210 -16.02 -8.94 5.25
CA TYR A 210 -15.04 -8.89 4.17
C TYR A 210 -15.52 -7.97 3.05
N MET A 211 -14.59 -7.50 2.21
CA MET A 211 -14.88 -6.82 0.95
C MET A 211 -14.44 -7.73 -0.20
N ARG A 212 -15.26 -7.84 -1.25
CA ARG A 212 -14.93 -8.68 -2.40
C ARG A 212 -14.08 -7.89 -3.40
N PRO A 213 -12.86 -8.34 -3.72
CA PRO A 213 -12.04 -7.72 -4.77
C PRO A 213 -12.58 -8.05 -6.17
N VAL A 214 -12.12 -7.32 -7.18
CA VAL A 214 -12.30 -7.69 -8.59
C VAL A 214 -11.23 -8.68 -9.04
N TYR A 215 -11.53 -9.42 -10.11
CA TYR A 215 -10.56 -10.27 -10.79
C TYR A 215 -9.78 -9.48 -11.87
N PRO A 216 -8.45 -9.69 -12.00
CA PRO A 216 -7.62 -10.49 -11.12
C PRO A 216 -7.40 -9.79 -9.77
N THR A 217 -7.36 -10.57 -8.69
CA THR A 217 -7.10 -10.06 -7.34
C THR A 217 -5.62 -9.68 -7.27
N LYS A 218 -5.29 -8.47 -7.76
CA LYS A 218 -3.96 -7.87 -7.92
C LYS A 218 -4.05 -6.38 -7.59
N THR A 219 -2.95 -5.81 -7.10
CA THR A 219 -2.86 -4.42 -6.61
C THR A 219 -3.39 -3.39 -7.60
N PHE A 220 -2.79 -3.27 -8.79
CA PHE A 220 -3.15 -2.20 -9.75
C PHE A 220 -4.61 -2.29 -10.22
N PRO A 221 -5.13 -3.47 -10.64
CA PRO A 221 -6.54 -3.59 -11.00
C PRO A 221 -7.48 -3.17 -9.87
N ASN A 222 -7.24 -3.63 -8.63
CA ASN A 222 -8.16 -3.36 -7.53
C ASN A 222 -8.07 -1.92 -7.00
N LEU A 223 -6.87 -1.33 -6.91
CA LEU A 223 -6.73 0.08 -6.52
C LEU A 223 -7.40 1.00 -7.55
N TYR A 224 -7.27 0.69 -8.83
CA TYR A 224 -7.87 1.52 -9.87
C TYR A 224 -9.38 1.31 -9.99
N THR A 225 -9.88 0.09 -9.75
CA THR A 225 -11.31 -0.17 -9.52
C THR A 225 -11.84 0.66 -8.33
N LEU A 226 -11.14 0.70 -7.19
CA LEU A 226 -11.55 1.51 -6.04
C LEU A 226 -11.62 3.00 -6.39
N ALA A 227 -10.68 3.49 -7.19
CA ALA A 227 -10.64 4.88 -7.60
C ALA A 227 -11.74 5.26 -8.61
N THR A 228 -12.18 4.34 -9.46
CA THR A 228 -13.06 4.62 -10.61
C THR A 228 -14.47 4.04 -10.48
N GLY A 229 -14.67 3.02 -9.65
CA GLY A 229 -15.90 2.23 -9.60
C GLY A 229 -16.12 1.31 -10.82
N LEU A 230 -15.13 1.15 -11.68
CA LEU A 230 -15.22 0.37 -12.92
C LEU A 230 -14.56 -1.00 -12.78
N TYR A 231 -14.97 -1.97 -13.61
CA TYR A 231 -14.26 -3.23 -13.75
C TYR A 231 -12.95 -3.05 -14.55
N PRO A 232 -11.96 -3.96 -14.36
CA PRO A 232 -10.69 -3.92 -15.09
C PRO A 232 -10.79 -3.87 -16.61
N GLU A 233 -11.75 -4.59 -17.18
CA GLU A 233 -12.02 -4.57 -18.62
C GLU A 233 -12.52 -3.20 -19.14
N SER A 234 -13.09 -2.36 -18.27
CA SER A 234 -13.58 -1.03 -18.63
C SER A 234 -12.55 0.07 -18.37
N HIS A 235 -11.81 -0.01 -17.27
CA HIS A 235 -10.80 1.00 -16.93
C HIS A 235 -9.41 0.71 -17.52
N GLY A 236 -9.22 -0.41 -18.21
CA GLY A 236 -8.01 -0.77 -18.97
C GLY A 236 -6.89 -1.44 -18.16
N ILE A 237 -6.83 -1.22 -16.84
CA ILE A 237 -5.84 -1.85 -15.95
C ILE A 237 -6.24 -3.29 -15.58
N VAL A 238 -6.02 -4.22 -16.51
CA VAL A 238 -6.40 -5.65 -16.36
C VAL A 238 -5.39 -6.50 -15.60
N GLY A 239 -4.20 -5.99 -15.29
CA GLY A 239 -3.19 -6.72 -14.52
C GLY A 239 -2.03 -5.85 -14.04
N ASN A 240 -1.19 -6.40 -13.16
CA ASN A 240 0.08 -5.77 -12.75
C ASN A 240 1.14 -5.80 -13.88
N SER A 241 0.96 -6.70 -14.84
CA SER A 241 1.68 -6.78 -16.10
C SER A 241 0.68 -7.11 -17.20
N MET A 242 0.71 -6.38 -18.31
CA MET A 242 -0.21 -6.55 -19.44
C MET A 242 0.44 -6.05 -20.73
N TYR A 243 0.08 -6.65 -21.86
CA TYR A 243 0.52 -6.24 -23.20
C TYR A 243 -0.70 -5.77 -23.98
N ASP A 244 -0.57 -4.62 -24.63
CA ASP A 244 -1.60 -4.10 -25.53
C ASP A 244 -1.11 -4.22 -26.98
N PRO A 245 -1.80 -5.00 -27.85
CA PRO A 245 -1.38 -5.23 -29.22
C PRO A 245 -1.61 -4.02 -30.14
N VAL A 246 -2.46 -3.06 -29.77
CA VAL A 246 -2.68 -1.82 -30.52
C VAL A 246 -1.57 -0.83 -30.23
N PHE A 247 -1.17 -0.72 -28.96
CA PHE A 247 -0.03 0.10 -28.56
C PHE A 247 1.33 -0.53 -28.88
N ASP A 248 1.34 -1.84 -29.17
CA ASP A 248 2.53 -2.69 -29.25
C ASP A 248 3.49 -2.45 -28.08
N ALA A 249 2.94 -2.43 -26.87
CA ALA A 249 3.66 -2.04 -25.67
C ALA A 249 3.28 -2.90 -24.47
N SER A 250 4.22 -3.06 -23.54
CA SER A 250 4.03 -3.82 -22.30
C SER A 250 4.03 -2.91 -21.07
N PHE A 251 2.92 -2.95 -20.33
CA PHE A 251 2.80 -2.35 -19.01
C PHE A 251 3.39 -3.28 -17.94
N SER A 252 4.11 -2.71 -16.97
CA SER A 252 4.59 -3.44 -15.78
C SER A 252 4.78 -2.53 -14.57
N LEU A 253 4.75 -3.12 -13.37
CA LEU A 253 4.97 -2.41 -12.09
C LEU A 253 6.29 -1.65 -12.02
N ARG A 254 7.35 -2.18 -12.64
CA ARG A 254 8.72 -1.65 -12.56
C ARG A 254 9.10 -0.75 -13.74
N GLY A 255 8.36 -0.82 -14.85
CA GLY A 255 8.63 -0.04 -16.05
C GLY A 255 8.16 1.43 -15.93
N ARG A 256 8.70 2.28 -16.81
CA ARG A 256 8.23 3.67 -16.99
C ARG A 256 6.92 3.75 -17.76
N GLU A 257 6.59 2.72 -18.53
CA GLU A 257 5.36 2.66 -19.35
C GLU A 257 4.08 2.87 -18.52
N LYS A 258 4.10 2.51 -17.23
CA LYS A 258 2.97 2.76 -16.32
C LYS A 258 2.63 4.24 -16.12
N PHE A 259 3.56 5.15 -16.39
CA PHE A 259 3.31 6.59 -16.29
C PHE A 259 2.63 7.15 -17.54
N ASN A 260 2.55 6.38 -18.63
CA ASN A 260 1.85 6.83 -19.83
C ASN A 260 0.33 6.82 -19.59
N HIS A 261 -0.31 7.97 -19.75
CA HIS A 261 -1.75 8.14 -19.50
C HIS A 261 -2.64 7.24 -20.37
N ARG A 262 -2.14 6.74 -21.52
CA ARG A 262 -2.90 5.86 -22.43
C ARG A 262 -3.43 4.57 -21.81
N TRP A 263 -2.81 4.08 -20.72
CA TRP A 263 -3.24 2.87 -20.02
C TRP A 263 -4.45 3.09 -19.09
N TRP A 264 -4.68 4.33 -18.69
CA TRP A 264 -5.53 4.67 -17.55
C TRP A 264 -6.87 5.22 -18.02
N GLY A 265 -7.83 4.31 -18.25
CA GLY A 265 -9.18 4.66 -18.70
C GLY A 265 -10.11 5.10 -17.57
N GLY A 266 -11.34 5.50 -17.92
CA GLY A 266 -12.34 5.93 -16.93
C GLY A 266 -12.03 7.28 -16.27
N GLN A 267 -12.67 7.54 -15.13
CA GLN A 267 -12.48 8.80 -14.38
C GLN A 267 -12.28 8.50 -12.90
N PRO A 268 -11.03 8.58 -12.37
CA PRO A 268 -10.78 8.32 -10.97
C PRO A 268 -11.26 9.47 -10.07
N ILE A 269 -11.48 9.18 -8.79
CA ILE A 269 -12.09 10.09 -7.81
C ILE A 269 -11.39 11.45 -7.71
N TRP A 270 -10.05 11.52 -7.85
CA TRP A 270 -9.32 12.80 -7.81
C TRP A 270 -9.62 13.69 -9.03
N ILE A 271 -9.85 13.09 -10.21
CA ILE A 271 -10.29 13.84 -11.40
C ILE A 271 -11.75 14.27 -11.25
N THR A 272 -12.61 13.40 -10.72
CA THR A 272 -14.01 13.74 -10.42
C THR A 272 -14.10 14.90 -9.43
N ALA A 273 -13.32 14.87 -8.37
CA ALA A 273 -13.22 15.93 -7.37
C ALA A 273 -12.77 17.26 -8.02
N ALA A 274 -11.66 17.24 -8.77
CA ALA A 274 -11.13 18.42 -9.43
C ALA A 274 -12.13 19.05 -10.40
N LYS A 275 -12.83 18.24 -11.22
CA LYS A 275 -13.88 18.71 -12.15
C LYS A 275 -15.07 19.35 -11.44
N GLN A 276 -15.31 19.00 -10.17
CA GLN A 276 -16.38 19.57 -9.34
C GLN A 276 -15.88 20.68 -8.40
N GLY A 277 -14.65 21.19 -8.61
CA GLY A 277 -14.07 22.26 -7.80
C GLY A 277 -13.63 21.81 -6.39
N VAL A 278 -13.53 20.50 -6.14
CA VAL A 278 -13.06 19.94 -4.88
C VAL A 278 -11.58 19.57 -5.02
N LYS A 279 -10.74 20.10 -4.13
CA LYS A 279 -9.30 19.78 -4.11
C LYS A 279 -9.05 18.37 -3.58
N ALA A 280 -8.16 17.65 -4.25
CA ALA A 280 -7.72 16.32 -3.86
C ALA A 280 -6.22 16.35 -3.53
N GLY A 281 -5.84 15.73 -2.41
CA GLY A 281 -4.45 15.40 -2.11
C GLY A 281 -3.97 14.24 -2.99
N THR A 282 -2.69 13.88 -2.88
CA THR A 282 -2.15 12.79 -3.69
C THR A 282 -2.83 11.45 -3.41
N PHE A 283 -2.96 10.64 -4.46
CA PHE A 283 -3.41 9.24 -4.40
C PHE A 283 -2.29 8.22 -4.59
N PHE A 284 -1.07 8.70 -4.82
CA PHE A 284 0.09 7.89 -5.09
C PHE A 284 1.25 8.35 -4.21
N TRP A 285 2.03 7.40 -3.70
CA TRP A 285 3.21 7.69 -2.89
C TRP A 285 4.41 7.00 -3.47
N SER A 286 5.51 7.73 -3.64
CA SER A 286 6.78 7.11 -4.00
C SER A 286 7.22 6.16 -2.88
N VAL A 287 7.68 4.96 -3.23
CA VAL A 287 8.15 3.94 -2.27
C VAL A 287 9.29 4.47 -1.38
N VAL A 288 10.05 5.46 -1.85
CA VAL A 288 11.14 6.07 -1.08
C VAL A 288 10.66 6.97 0.06
N ILE A 289 9.37 7.38 0.05
CA ILE A 289 8.79 8.22 1.10
C ILE A 289 8.32 7.29 2.23
N PRO A 290 8.90 7.39 3.45
CA PRO A 290 8.52 6.58 4.60
C PRO A 290 7.06 6.81 5.00
N HIS A 291 6.38 5.79 5.53
CA HIS A 291 4.96 5.88 5.89
C HIS A 291 4.67 7.02 6.88
N GLU A 292 5.54 7.24 7.87
CA GLU A 292 5.40 8.32 8.84
C GLU A 292 5.42 9.70 8.17
N ARG A 293 6.28 9.89 7.16
CA ARG A 293 6.31 11.12 6.36
C ARG A 293 5.03 11.29 5.55
N ARG A 294 4.46 10.21 5.00
CA ARG A 294 3.16 10.26 4.29
C ARG A 294 2.05 10.77 5.23
N ILE A 295 2.00 10.24 6.45
CA ILE A 295 1.04 10.66 7.48
C ILE A 295 1.23 12.14 7.85
N LEU A 296 2.45 12.55 8.20
CA LEU A 296 2.75 13.94 8.54
C LEU A 296 2.40 14.91 7.40
N THR A 297 2.61 14.49 6.14
CA THR A 297 2.25 15.30 4.97
C THR A 297 0.73 15.48 4.85
N ILE A 298 -0.06 14.41 5.04
CA ILE A 298 -1.53 14.50 5.04
C ILE A 298 -2.01 15.44 6.16
N LEU A 299 -1.43 15.32 7.34
CA LEU A 299 -1.76 16.16 8.50
C LEU A 299 -1.41 17.63 8.26
N GLN A 300 -0.24 17.90 7.66
CA GLN A 300 0.14 19.25 7.25
C GLN A 300 -0.80 19.80 6.16
N TRP A 301 -1.25 18.98 5.23
CA TRP A 301 -2.23 19.42 4.24
C TRP A 301 -3.61 19.71 4.85
N LEU A 302 -3.98 19.05 5.95
CA LEU A 302 -5.21 19.34 6.71
C LEU A 302 -5.14 20.68 7.45
N THR A 303 -3.95 21.24 7.68
CA THR A 303 -3.78 22.56 8.32
C THR A 303 -3.61 23.69 7.32
N LEU A 304 -3.63 23.40 6.02
CA LEU A 304 -3.57 24.44 4.98
C LEU A 304 -4.77 25.40 5.07
N PRO A 305 -4.61 26.64 4.59
CA PRO A 305 -5.71 27.60 4.45
C PRO A 305 -6.90 27.03 3.66
N ASP A 306 -8.11 27.51 3.96
CA ASP A 306 -9.37 27.00 3.38
C ASP A 306 -9.39 26.96 1.84
N ASN A 307 -8.74 27.93 1.20
CA ASN A 307 -8.63 28.05 -0.25
C ASN A 307 -7.60 27.11 -0.87
N GLU A 308 -6.80 26.39 -0.09
CA GLU A 308 -5.74 25.47 -0.54
C GLU A 308 -5.95 24.03 -0.05
N ARG A 309 -6.62 23.87 1.10
CA ARG A 309 -6.85 22.59 1.75
C ARG A 309 -7.64 21.59 0.89
N PRO A 310 -7.13 20.36 0.68
CA PRO A 310 -7.89 19.28 0.07
C PRO A 310 -9.06 18.78 0.93
N TYR A 311 -10.02 18.09 0.30
CA TYR A 311 -11.12 17.41 1.00
C TYR A 311 -11.12 15.89 0.80
N VAL A 312 -10.22 15.39 -0.04
CA VAL A 312 -10.00 13.95 -0.18
C VAL A 312 -8.51 13.67 -0.18
N TYR A 313 -8.10 12.69 0.61
CA TYR A 313 -6.71 12.28 0.81
C TYR A 313 -6.62 10.77 0.64
N ALA A 314 -5.48 10.27 0.18
CA ALA A 314 -5.22 8.85 0.23
C ALA A 314 -3.87 8.55 0.85
N PHE A 315 -3.87 7.61 1.78
CA PHE A 315 -2.70 6.93 2.27
C PHE A 315 -2.65 5.53 1.65
N TYR A 316 -1.44 5.07 1.34
CA TYR A 316 -1.20 3.72 0.85
C TYR A 316 -0.05 3.09 1.63
N SER A 317 -0.24 1.84 2.05
CA SER A 317 0.82 0.99 2.62
C SER A 317 1.02 -0.24 1.75
N GLU A 318 2.28 -0.51 1.41
CA GLU A 318 2.73 -1.73 0.73
C GLU A 318 2.72 -2.96 1.66
N GLN A 319 2.49 -2.76 2.96
CA GLN A 319 2.35 -3.84 3.93
C GLN A 319 0.86 -4.12 4.19
N PRO A 320 0.49 -5.34 4.64
CA PRO A 320 1.35 -6.52 4.83
C PRO A 320 1.66 -7.32 3.54
N ASP A 321 1.34 -6.83 2.34
CA ASP A 321 1.58 -7.55 1.07
C ASP A 321 3.07 -7.92 0.86
N ALA A 322 3.99 -7.01 1.13
CA ALA A 322 5.42 -7.34 1.01
C ALA A 322 5.81 -8.49 1.98
N ALA A 323 5.35 -8.42 3.22
CA ALA A 323 5.65 -9.41 4.27
C ALA A 323 5.01 -10.76 4.00
N GLY A 324 3.73 -10.80 3.66
CA GLY A 324 3.07 -12.05 3.36
C GLY A 324 3.64 -12.71 2.09
N HIS A 325 4.26 -11.96 1.17
CA HIS A 325 4.85 -12.53 -0.06
C HIS A 325 6.10 -13.31 0.31
N ARG A 326 6.83 -12.79 1.29
CA ARG A 326 8.05 -13.39 1.81
C ARG A 326 7.78 -14.55 2.77
N TYR A 327 6.81 -14.39 3.68
CA TYR A 327 6.63 -15.28 4.83
C TYR A 327 5.36 -16.13 4.79
N GLY A 328 4.40 -15.79 3.93
CA GLY A 328 3.06 -16.38 3.92
C GLY A 328 2.12 -15.76 4.96
N PRO A 329 0.80 -15.86 4.76
CA PRO A 329 -0.20 -15.07 5.51
C PRO A 329 -0.40 -15.49 6.97
N PHE A 330 0.06 -16.68 7.35
CA PHE A 330 -0.14 -17.23 8.69
C PHE A 330 1.10 -17.16 9.57
N ASN A 331 2.21 -16.63 9.03
CA ASN A 331 3.45 -16.59 9.76
C ASN A 331 3.47 -15.49 10.83
N SER A 332 4.23 -15.72 11.90
CA SER A 332 4.40 -14.80 13.02
C SER A 332 4.99 -13.45 12.61
N GLU A 333 5.85 -13.43 11.60
CA GLU A 333 6.59 -12.26 11.10
C GLU A 333 5.65 -11.23 10.46
N VAL A 334 4.56 -11.70 9.82
CA VAL A 334 3.46 -10.82 9.36
C VAL A 334 2.79 -10.12 10.54
N SER A 335 2.87 -10.69 11.75
CA SER A 335 2.35 -10.05 12.97
C SER A 335 3.18 -8.86 13.43
N THR A 336 4.47 -8.82 13.10
CA THR A 336 5.33 -7.67 13.38
C THR A 336 5.00 -6.51 12.43
N ASP A 337 4.65 -6.78 11.17
CA ASP A 337 4.21 -5.74 10.23
C ASP A 337 2.81 -5.19 10.56
N PHE A 338 1.94 -5.98 11.20
CA PHE A 338 0.71 -5.43 11.80
C PHE A 338 1.01 -4.41 12.92
N LEU A 339 2.16 -4.49 13.61
CA LEU A 339 2.57 -3.48 14.59
C LEU A 339 3.00 -2.16 13.93
N LEU A 340 3.56 -2.20 12.72
CA LEU A 340 3.83 -1.01 11.93
C LEU A 340 2.51 -0.32 11.52
N GLN A 341 1.52 -1.11 11.09
CA GLN A 341 0.19 -0.59 10.77
C GLN A 341 -0.56 -0.07 11.98
N LYS A 342 -0.41 -0.73 13.14
CA LYS A 342 -0.88 -0.23 14.44
C LYS A 342 -0.39 1.19 14.67
N LYS A 343 0.91 1.44 14.47
CA LYS A 343 1.53 2.75 14.67
C LYS A 343 0.97 3.78 13.68
N LEU A 344 0.89 3.44 12.39
CA LEU A 344 0.47 4.38 11.35
C LEU A 344 -1.00 4.81 11.44
N VAL A 345 -1.92 3.88 11.76
CA VAL A 345 -3.34 4.23 11.95
C VAL A 345 -3.52 5.07 13.22
N SER A 346 -2.77 4.78 14.29
CA SER A 346 -2.73 5.65 15.47
C SER A 346 -2.31 7.06 15.03
N GLN A 347 -1.18 7.21 14.35
CA GLN A 347 -0.62 8.50 13.94
C GLN A 347 -1.58 9.40 13.13
N THR A 348 -2.50 8.83 12.34
CA THR A 348 -3.53 9.60 11.62
C THR A 348 -4.58 10.26 12.53
N HIS A 349 -4.95 9.63 13.64
CA HIS A 349 -5.97 10.14 14.57
C HIS A 349 -5.38 11.03 15.67
N PHE A 350 -4.04 11.14 15.73
CA PHE A 350 -3.31 11.82 16.80
C PHE A 350 -2.94 13.28 16.55
N SER A 351 -2.76 13.66 15.28
CA SER A 351 -1.90 14.80 14.97
C SER A 351 -2.61 15.96 14.33
N VAL A 352 -3.95 15.93 14.31
CA VAL A 352 -4.61 17.17 13.94
C VAL A 352 -4.42 18.13 15.12
N PRO A 353 -3.83 19.32 14.89
CA PRO A 353 -3.50 20.28 15.95
C PRO A 353 -4.72 20.95 16.63
N ALA A 354 -5.88 20.33 16.56
CA ALA A 354 -7.02 20.71 17.36
C ALA A 354 -7.85 19.43 17.58
N ALA A 355 -8.25 19.22 18.83
CA ALA A 355 -9.22 18.22 19.25
C ALA A 355 -10.53 18.11 18.41
N PRO A 356 -10.95 19.03 17.49
CA PRO A 356 -12.15 18.79 16.70
C PRO A 356 -11.99 17.81 15.52
N LEU A 357 -10.82 17.64 14.88
CA LEU A 357 -10.86 16.92 13.59
C LEU A 357 -11.12 15.41 13.70
N THR A 358 -10.83 14.76 14.82
CA THR A 358 -11.08 13.31 14.99
C THR A 358 -12.56 12.96 14.75
N CYS A 359 -13.47 13.89 15.05
CA CYS A 359 -14.90 13.78 14.78
C CYS A 359 -15.35 14.55 13.52
N CYS A 360 -14.41 15.05 12.71
CA CYS A 360 -14.67 15.82 11.50
C CYS A 360 -14.28 15.11 10.20
N PHE A 361 -13.35 14.14 10.21
CA PHE A 361 -12.99 13.41 8.99
C PHE A 361 -13.59 12.01 8.92
N GLU A 362 -13.92 11.57 7.71
CA GLU A 362 -14.30 10.20 7.42
C GLU A 362 -13.04 9.41 7.07
N THR A 363 -12.84 8.26 7.73
CA THR A 363 -11.76 7.33 7.38
C THR A 363 -12.33 6.08 6.75
N ALA A 364 -11.86 5.74 5.55
CA ALA A 364 -12.21 4.51 4.87
C ALA A 364 -10.97 3.62 4.70
N ILE A 365 -10.94 2.46 5.38
CA ILE A 365 -9.84 1.49 5.26
C ILE A 365 -10.19 0.45 4.20
N PHE A 366 -9.37 0.35 3.16
CA PHE A 366 -9.52 -0.63 2.09
C PHE A 366 -8.29 -1.53 1.97
N SER A 367 -8.49 -2.70 1.35
CA SER A 367 -7.44 -3.67 1.10
C SER A 367 -7.61 -4.33 -0.25
N VAL A 368 -6.48 -4.66 -0.88
CA VAL A 368 -6.38 -5.44 -2.12
C VAL A 368 -5.57 -6.71 -1.81
N GLN A 369 -5.88 -7.88 -2.36
CA GLN A 369 -5.23 -9.14 -1.94
C GLN A 369 -4.62 -9.93 -3.11
N THR A 370 -3.39 -10.46 -2.89
CA THR A 370 -2.69 -11.41 -3.78
C THR A 370 -1.93 -12.48 -3.00
N TRP A 371 -2.23 -13.79 -3.11
CA TRP A 371 -1.29 -14.84 -2.64
C TRP A 371 -1.35 -16.14 -3.44
N VAL A 372 -0.20 -16.66 -3.87
CA VAL A 372 -0.01 -18.07 -4.30
C VAL A 372 1.40 -18.50 -3.88
N SER A 373 1.57 -19.74 -3.40
CA SER A 373 2.87 -20.36 -3.06
C SER A 373 3.43 -21.14 -4.24
N CYS A 374 4.76 -21.11 -4.46
CA CYS A 374 5.44 -21.86 -5.52
C CYS A 374 5.20 -23.39 -5.49
N ALA A 375 4.76 -23.95 -4.36
CA ALA A 375 4.43 -25.37 -4.25
C ALA A 375 3.06 -25.75 -4.85
N ARG A 376 2.27 -24.78 -5.34
CA ARG A 376 0.94 -25.01 -5.94
C ARG A 376 0.83 -24.33 -7.31
N VAL A 377 1.55 -24.85 -8.30
CA VAL A 377 1.23 -24.63 -9.72
C VAL A 377 0.26 -25.73 -10.13
N PHE A 378 -1.03 -25.56 -9.85
CA PHE A 378 -2.06 -26.44 -10.43
C PHE A 378 -2.45 -25.89 -11.80
N LEU A 379 -2.24 -26.70 -12.84
CA LEU A 379 -2.96 -26.55 -14.11
C LEU A 379 -4.46 -26.67 -13.81
N ALA A 380 -5.17 -25.55 -13.75
CA ALA A 380 -6.62 -25.55 -13.71
C ALA A 380 -7.13 -25.61 -15.16
N LEU A 381 -7.30 -26.84 -15.67
CA LEU A 381 -8.18 -27.07 -16.82
C LEU A 381 -9.61 -26.77 -16.37
N TRP A 382 -10.23 -25.76 -16.99
CA TRP A 382 -11.62 -25.43 -16.79
C TRP A 382 -12.52 -26.58 -17.26
N SER A 383 -13.38 -27.09 -16.37
CA SER A 383 -14.60 -27.78 -16.76
C SER A 383 -15.75 -26.82 -16.44
N SER A 384 -16.29 -26.20 -17.48
CA SER A 384 -17.55 -25.48 -17.47
C SER A 384 -18.71 -26.42 -17.11
N VAL A 385 -19.66 -25.90 -16.32
CA VAL A 385 -21.04 -26.41 -16.28
C VAL A 385 -21.78 -25.80 -17.45
#